data_AF-A0A2N2PS38-F1
#
_entry.id   AF-A0A2N2PS38-F1
#
_cell.length_a   1.000
_cell.length_b   1.000
_cell.length_c   1.000
_cell.angle_alpha   90.00
_cell.angle_beta   90.00
_cell.angle_gamma   90.00
#
_symmetry.space_group_name_H-M   'P 1'
#
loop_
_entity.id
_entity.type
_entity.pdbx_description
1 polymer ?
#
loop_
_entity_poly.entity_id
_entity_poly.type
_entity_poly.pdbx_seq_one_letter_code
_entity_poly.pdbx_strand_id
1 'polypeptide(L)'
;MTLVSGETNNTLDFGYVYPTAVTVQRFDAVAESGVVMLSWQIEGFAPQGFHVWRADNVKGLQAEKLTPAPVTLAENGVYQYVDKRAVPGQSYWYWLEDVQDGQRYGPRSATVPTGPAMQVRAFMPVVTGK
;
A
#
# COMPACT_ATOMS: atom_id res chain seq x y z
N MET A 1 -6.77 -19.09 -38.17
CA MET A 1 -5.44 -19.71 -38.37
C MET A 1 -5.43 -20.94 -37.50
N THR A 2 -5.38 -22.12 -38.11
CA THR A 2 -5.43 -23.41 -37.41
C THR A 2 -4.01 -23.93 -37.29
N LEU A 3 -3.48 -24.05 -36.08
CA LEU A 3 -2.15 -24.64 -35.86
C LEU A 3 -2.24 -26.15 -36.05
N VAL A 4 -1.27 -26.72 -36.77
CA VAL A 4 -1.12 -28.18 -36.89
C VAL A 4 -0.21 -28.72 -35.79
N SER A 5 -0.39 -29.99 -35.43
CA SER A 5 0.41 -30.65 -34.39
C SER A 5 1.91 -30.61 -34.74
N GLY A 6 2.71 -29.92 -33.93
CA GLY A 6 4.16 -29.78 -34.08
C GLY A 6 4.68 -28.39 -34.46
N GLU A 7 3.80 -27.41 -34.76
CA GLU A 7 4.24 -26.03 -34.97
C GLU A 7 4.47 -25.30 -33.63
N THR A 8 5.65 -24.71 -33.46
CA THR A 8 5.92 -23.75 -32.38
C THR A 8 5.83 -22.34 -32.96
N ASN A 9 4.75 -21.62 -32.66
CA ASN A 9 4.57 -20.24 -33.10
C ASN A 9 4.88 -19.29 -31.94
N ASN A 10 6.09 -18.73 -31.95
CA ASN A 10 6.59 -17.82 -30.91
C ASN A 10 6.07 -16.38 -31.04
N THR A 11 5.23 -16.08 -32.04
CA THR A 11 4.55 -14.78 -32.15
C THR A 11 3.16 -14.78 -31.50
N LEU A 12 2.72 -15.93 -30.99
CA LEU A 12 1.51 -16.02 -30.19
C LEU A 12 1.83 -15.64 -28.75
N ASP A 13 1.48 -14.42 -28.39
CA ASP A 13 1.35 -14.03 -26.99
C ASP A 13 0.00 -14.56 -26.48
N PHE A 14 0.05 -15.59 -25.62
CA PHE A 14 -1.13 -16.18 -25.00
C PHE A 14 -1.70 -15.33 -23.86
N GLY A 15 -1.24 -14.09 -23.69
CA GLY A 15 -1.65 -13.20 -22.61
C GLY A 15 -1.22 -13.74 -21.24
N TYR A 16 -0.17 -14.56 -21.20
CA TYR A 16 0.35 -15.11 -19.95
C TYR A 16 1.13 -14.04 -19.22
N VAL A 17 0.41 -13.18 -18.49
CA VAL A 17 1.03 -12.36 -17.45
C VAL A 17 1.45 -13.34 -16.37
N TYR A 18 2.75 -13.57 -16.20
CA TYR A 18 3.24 -14.21 -14.98
C TYR A 18 3.10 -13.17 -13.87
N PRO A 19 2.14 -13.29 -12.94
CA PRO A 19 2.08 -12.37 -11.82
C PRO A 19 3.39 -12.55 -11.05
N THR A 20 4.21 -11.51 -11.02
CA THR A 20 5.28 -11.43 -10.03
C THR A 20 4.58 -11.35 -8.68
N ALA A 21 4.71 -12.39 -7.86
CA ALA A 21 4.09 -12.40 -6.55
C ALA A 21 4.58 -11.17 -5.75
N VAL A 22 3.66 -10.26 -5.44
CA VAL A 22 3.93 -9.09 -4.63
C VAL A 22 3.71 -9.44 -3.17
N THR A 23 4.72 -9.20 -2.34
CA THR A 23 4.62 -9.32 -0.88
C THR A 23 4.81 -7.95 -0.26
N VAL A 24 3.82 -7.45 0.48
CA VAL A 24 3.98 -6.21 1.26
C VAL A 24 4.76 -6.53 2.53
N GLN A 25 6.06 -6.21 2.54
CA GLN A 25 6.94 -6.43 3.68
C GLN A 25 6.62 -5.51 4.86
N ARG A 26 6.28 -4.25 4.54
CA ARG A 26 6.05 -3.22 5.54
C ARG A 26 4.91 -2.33 5.08
N PHE A 27 3.96 -2.07 5.98
CA PHE A 27 2.88 -1.12 5.76
C PHE A 27 2.61 -0.35 7.04
N ASP A 28 2.95 0.94 7.01
CA ASP A 28 2.78 1.86 8.14
C ASP A 28 1.69 2.88 7.86
N ALA A 29 1.01 3.27 8.93
CA ALA A 29 0.09 4.40 8.98
C ALA A 29 0.46 5.24 10.19
N VAL A 30 0.90 6.48 9.95
CA VAL A 30 1.35 7.40 10.98
C VAL A 30 0.48 8.64 10.94
N ALA A 31 -0.19 8.95 12.05
CA ALA A 31 -0.97 10.17 12.17
C ALA A 31 -0.09 11.30 12.71
N GLU A 32 0.01 12.39 11.94
CA GLU A 32 0.76 13.59 12.31
C GLU A 32 0.08 14.83 11.74
N SER A 33 0.07 15.92 12.50
CA SER A 33 -0.45 17.22 12.03
C SER A 33 -1.85 17.18 11.41
N GLY A 34 -2.73 16.33 11.94
CA GLY A 34 -4.11 16.18 11.46
C GLY A 34 -4.29 15.38 10.16
N VAL A 35 -3.22 14.77 9.65
CA VAL A 35 -3.27 13.86 8.49
C VAL A 35 -2.79 12.46 8.87
N VAL A 36 -3.04 11.48 8.00
CA VAL A 36 -2.40 10.16 8.10
C VAL A 36 -1.48 9.94 6.92
N MET A 37 -0.20 9.73 7.20
CA MET A 37 0.79 9.34 6.20
C MET A 37 0.90 7.82 6.17
N LEU A 38 0.66 7.27 4.99
CA LEU A 38 0.82 5.86 4.68
C LEU A 38 2.14 5.66 3.94
N SER A 39 2.88 4.63 4.31
CA SER A 39 4.07 4.22 3.57
C SER A 39 4.18 2.71 3.55
N TRP A 40 4.58 2.14 2.41
CA TRP A 40 4.81 0.71 2.31
C TRP A 40 6.00 0.35 1.42
N GLN A 41 6.50 -0.85 1.67
CA GLN A 41 7.58 -1.48 0.94
C GLN A 41 7.14 -2.88 0.53
N ILE A 42 7.58 -3.29 -0.66
CA ILE A 42 7.23 -4.58 -1.23
C ILE A 42 8.50 -5.38 -1.54
N GLU A 43 8.38 -6.69 -1.48
CA GLU A 43 9.18 -7.62 -2.26
C GLU A 43 8.42 -7.95 -3.56
N GLY A 44 9.17 -8.07 -4.65
CA GLY A 44 8.61 -8.30 -5.98
C GLY A 44 8.45 -7.01 -6.77
N PHE A 45 7.47 -6.99 -7.67
CA PHE A 45 7.25 -5.89 -8.61
C PHE A 45 5.76 -5.65 -8.83
N ALA A 46 5.33 -4.40 -8.63
CA ALA A 46 3.95 -3.95 -8.81
C ALA A 46 3.90 -2.87 -9.91
N PRO A 47 3.88 -3.25 -11.21
CA PRO A 47 3.99 -2.30 -12.33
C PRO A 47 2.85 -1.30 -12.39
N GLN A 48 1.66 -1.69 -11.92
CA GLN A 48 0.46 -0.87 -11.94
C GLN A 48 0.24 -0.08 -10.64
N GLY A 49 1.07 -0.33 -9.62
CA GLY A 49 0.95 0.31 -8.31
C GLY A 49 -0.24 -0.18 -7.49
N PHE A 50 -0.64 0.63 -6.51
CA PHE A 50 -1.67 0.28 -5.54
C PHE A 50 -2.77 1.34 -5.45
N HIS A 51 -3.99 0.89 -5.20
CA HIS A 51 -5.03 1.74 -4.65
C HIS A 51 -5.03 1.69 -3.12
N VAL A 52 -5.37 2.82 -2.50
CA VAL A 52 -5.52 2.93 -1.04
C VAL A 52 -7.00 2.98 -0.70
N TRP A 53 -7.39 2.11 0.23
CA TRP A 53 -8.73 2.04 0.78
C TRP A 53 -8.74 2.42 2.27
N ARG A 54 -9.83 3.01 2.74
CA ARG A 54 -10.02 3.43 4.13
C ARG A 54 -11.38 3.05 4.66
N ALA A 55 -11.47 2.64 5.92
CA ALA A 55 -12.73 2.50 6.64
C ALA A 55 -12.60 3.00 8.09
N ASP A 56 -13.75 3.30 8.71
CA ASP A 56 -13.86 3.68 10.13
C ASP A 56 -13.97 2.46 11.06
N ASN A 57 -13.73 1.26 10.53
CA ASN A 57 -13.81 0.01 11.27
C ASN A 57 -12.80 -1.01 10.74
N VAL A 58 -12.32 -1.87 11.63
CA VAL A 58 -11.33 -2.92 11.32
C VAL A 58 -11.81 -3.95 10.30
N LYS A 59 -13.13 -4.12 10.15
CA LYS A 59 -13.71 -5.09 9.21
C LYS A 59 -13.74 -4.58 7.77
N GLY A 60 -13.39 -3.31 7.53
CA GLY A 60 -13.43 -2.71 6.19
C GLY A 60 -14.84 -2.52 5.65
N LEU A 61 -15.86 -2.55 6.51
CA LEU A 61 -17.24 -2.30 6.08
C LEU A 61 -17.35 -0.87 5.57
N GLN A 62 -17.98 -0.70 4.40
CA GLN A 62 -18.11 0.60 3.73
C GLN A 62 -16.77 1.29 3.45
N ALA A 63 -15.70 0.50 3.22
CA ALA A 63 -14.42 1.08 2.86
C ALA A 63 -14.52 1.93 1.58
N GLU A 64 -13.98 3.15 1.62
CA GLU A 64 -13.90 4.04 0.48
C GLU A 64 -12.51 3.97 -0.17
N LYS A 65 -12.46 4.11 -1.50
CA LYS A 65 -11.20 4.26 -2.23
C LYS A 65 -10.73 5.70 -2.12
N LEU A 66 -9.56 5.92 -1.53
CA LEU A 66 -9.00 7.26 -1.35
C LEU A 66 -8.29 7.77 -2.61
N THR A 67 -7.68 6.87 -3.36
CA THR A 67 -6.84 7.20 -4.51
C THR A 67 -7.63 7.20 -5.82
N PRO A 68 -7.71 8.32 -6.57
CA PRO A 68 -8.37 8.34 -7.88
C PRO A 68 -7.54 7.60 -8.95
N ALA A 69 -6.21 7.61 -8.82
CA ALA A 69 -5.25 6.88 -9.67
C ALA A 69 -4.31 6.04 -8.78
N PRO A 70 -3.70 4.97 -9.31
CA PRO A 70 -2.78 4.14 -8.53
C PRO A 70 -1.58 4.92 -8.00
N VAL A 71 -1.13 4.58 -6.80
CA VAL A 71 0.14 5.04 -6.24
C VAL A 71 1.25 4.17 -6.79
N THR A 72 2.16 4.78 -7.53
CA THR A 72 3.35 4.13 -8.08
C THR A 72 4.56 4.35 -7.18
N LEU A 73 5.63 3.59 -7.44
CA LEU A 73 6.88 3.69 -6.68
C LEU A 73 7.48 5.09 -6.89
N ALA A 74 7.74 5.81 -5.80
CA ALA A 74 8.44 7.09 -5.89
C ALA A 74 9.93 6.89 -6.17
N GLU A 75 10.62 7.95 -6.62
CA GLU A 75 12.05 7.90 -6.96
C GLU A 75 12.95 7.44 -5.81
N ASN A 76 12.53 7.67 -4.56
CA ASN A 76 13.22 7.23 -3.36
C ASN A 76 13.02 5.73 -3.03
N GLY A 77 12.32 4.98 -3.88
CA GLY A 77 12.08 3.54 -3.71
C GLY A 77 11.04 3.21 -2.64
N VAL A 78 10.21 4.16 -2.22
CA VAL A 78 9.16 3.96 -1.22
C VAL A 78 7.81 4.37 -1.80
N TYR A 79 6.78 3.56 -1.57
CA TYR A 79 5.41 3.97 -1.88
C TYR A 79 4.85 4.81 -0.73
N GLN A 80 4.22 5.93 -1.05
CA GLN A 80 3.67 6.86 -0.05
C GLN A 80 2.33 7.44 -0.48
N TYR A 81 1.43 7.61 0.49
CA TYR A 81 0.15 8.29 0.30
C TYR A 81 -0.23 9.10 1.54
N VAL A 82 -0.81 10.28 1.36
CA VAL A 82 -1.25 11.15 2.47
C VAL A 82 -2.77 11.29 2.47
N ASP A 83 -3.42 10.75 3.49
CA ASP A 83 -4.83 10.99 3.75
C ASP A 83 -5.03 12.35 4.44
N LYS A 84 -5.24 13.38 3.61
CA LYS A 84 -5.53 14.75 4.06
C LYS A 84 -6.96 14.95 4.55
N ARG A 85 -7.83 13.94 4.40
CA ARG A 85 -9.24 13.98 4.80
C ARG A 85 -9.47 13.26 6.13
N ALA A 86 -8.40 12.86 6.82
CA ALA A 86 -8.48 12.30 8.16
C ALA A 86 -8.89 13.39 9.17
N VAL A 87 -9.74 13.04 10.12
CA VAL A 87 -10.27 13.99 11.12
C VAL A 87 -9.62 13.74 12.50
N PRO A 88 -9.16 14.78 13.21
CA PRO A 88 -8.67 14.66 14.58
C PRO A 88 -9.65 13.94 15.52
N GLY A 89 -9.13 13.02 16.32
CA GLY A 89 -9.90 12.18 17.25
C GLY A 89 -10.45 10.89 16.65
N GLN A 90 -10.39 10.73 15.33
CA GLN A 90 -10.89 9.53 14.65
C GLN A 90 -9.80 8.48 14.46
N SER A 91 -10.22 7.21 14.47
CA SER A 91 -9.39 6.08 14.09
C SER A 91 -9.81 5.57 12.72
N TYR A 92 -8.83 5.32 11.86
CA TYR A 92 -9.04 4.80 10.52
C TYR A 92 -8.25 3.51 10.32
N TRP A 93 -8.78 2.64 9.48
CA TRP A 93 -8.13 1.41 9.01
C TRP A 93 -7.93 1.51 7.51
N TYR A 94 -6.74 1.11 7.05
CA TYR A 94 -6.29 1.26 5.69
C TYR A 94 -5.90 -0.08 5.09
N TRP A 95 -6.16 -0.22 3.79
CA TRP A 95 -5.72 -1.35 2.99
C TRP A 95 -5.07 -0.85 1.71
N LEU A 96 -4.13 -1.62 1.21
CA LEU A 96 -3.58 -1.50 -0.13
C LEU A 96 -4.27 -2.53 -1.01
N GLU A 97 -4.61 -2.16 -2.24
CA GLU A 97 -5.11 -3.06 -3.26
C GLU A 97 -4.15 -3.02 -4.44
N ASP A 98 -3.51 -4.14 -4.76
CA ASP A 98 -2.68 -4.25 -5.96
C ASP A 98 -3.60 -4.14 -7.19
N VAL A 99 -3.25 -3.24 -8.10
CA VAL A 99 -4.05 -2.97 -9.30
C VAL A 99 -3.99 -4.13 -10.29
N GLN A 100 -2.91 -4.92 -10.26
CA GLN A 100 -2.72 -6.02 -11.20
C GLN A 100 -3.68 -7.19 -10.96
N ASP A 101 -3.89 -7.59 -9.71
CA ASP A 101 -4.67 -8.79 -9.35
C ASP A 101 -5.82 -8.52 -8.37
N GLY A 102 -5.92 -7.31 -7.82
CA GLY A 102 -6.95 -6.92 -6.85
C GLY A 102 -6.67 -7.41 -5.43
N GLN A 103 -5.49 -8.01 -5.16
CA GLN A 103 -5.14 -8.51 -3.85
C GLN A 103 -5.06 -7.38 -2.83
N ARG A 104 -5.65 -7.60 -1.65
CA ARG A 104 -5.64 -6.61 -0.55
C ARG A 104 -4.64 -6.96 0.54
N TYR A 105 -3.96 -5.93 1.04
CA TYR A 105 -2.97 -6.01 2.12
C TYR A 105 -3.35 -5.05 3.25
N GLY A 106 -3.28 -5.53 4.50
CA GLY A 106 -3.71 -4.81 5.70
C GLY A 106 -4.64 -5.63 6.60
N PRO A 107 -5.42 -4.99 7.50
CA PRO A 107 -5.44 -3.55 7.72
C PRO A 107 -4.21 -3.01 8.44
N ARG A 108 -3.94 -1.72 8.23
CA ARG A 108 -3.14 -0.90 9.14
C ARG A 108 -3.97 0.23 9.70
N SER A 109 -3.85 0.53 10.99
CA SER A 109 -4.64 1.57 11.63
C SER A 109 -3.80 2.75 12.12
N ALA A 110 -4.43 3.93 12.16
CA ALA A 110 -3.90 5.12 12.81
C ALA A 110 -5.04 5.88 13.50
N THR A 111 -4.74 6.48 14.65
CA THR A 111 -5.64 7.38 15.38
C THR A 111 -5.10 8.79 15.27
N VAL A 112 -5.90 9.71 14.72
CA VAL A 112 -5.49 11.10 14.54
C VAL A 112 -5.55 11.83 15.90
N PRO A 113 -4.45 12.44 16.38
CA PRO A 113 -4.48 13.17 17.65
C PRO A 113 -5.42 14.39 17.59
N THR A 114 -6.11 14.67 18.69
CA THR A 114 -6.94 15.90 18.86
C THR A 114 -6.16 17.11 19.33
N GLY A 115 -4.90 16.93 19.76
CA GLY A 115 -4.01 17.97 20.25
C GLY A 115 -2.82 18.23 19.32
N PRO A 116 -1.94 19.20 19.64
CA PRO A 116 -0.71 19.43 18.88
C PRO A 116 0.07 18.12 18.78
N ALA A 117 0.63 17.83 17.59
CA ALA A 117 1.40 16.63 17.32
C ALA A 117 2.43 16.44 18.44
N MET A 118 2.20 15.45 19.30
CA MET A 118 3.14 15.12 20.36
C MET A 118 4.35 14.56 19.63
N GLN A 119 5.44 15.34 19.53
CA GLN A 119 6.72 14.85 19.01
C GLN A 119 7.16 13.69 19.90
N VAL A 120 6.77 12.47 19.55
CA VAL A 120 7.35 11.28 20.15
C VAL A 120 8.73 11.15 19.52
N ARG A 121 9.70 11.85 20.10
CA ARG A 121 11.11 11.57 19.88
C ARG A 121 11.36 10.16 20.40
N ALA A 122 11.26 9.17 19.54
CA ALA A 122 11.76 7.84 19.83
C ALA A 122 13.30 7.95 19.90
N PHE A 123 13.83 8.12 21.10
CA PHE A 123 15.24 7.91 21.36
C PHE A 123 15.51 6.41 21.19
N MET A 124 16.22 6.02 20.14
CA MET A 124 16.83 4.68 20.09
C MET A 124 17.91 4.62 21.18
N PRO A 125 17.94 3.59 22.05
CA PRO A 125 19.12 3.37 22.86
C PRO A 125 20.26 2.93 21.93
N VAL A 126 21.35 3.69 21.91
CA VAL A 126 22.63 3.18 21.41
C VAL A 126 23.03 2.03 22.31
N VAL A 127 22.99 0.81 21.78
CA VAL A 127 23.68 -0.33 22.37
C VAL A 127 25.10 -0.31 21.81
N THR A 128 26.02 0.32 22.52
CA THR A 128 27.45 0.08 22.29
C THR A 128 27.84 -1.19 23.04
N GLY A 129 27.93 -2.29 22.30
CA GLY A 129 28.57 -3.52 22.77
C GLY A 129 30.10 -3.41 22.58
N LYS A 130 30.84 -3.83 23.62
CA LYS A 130 32.31 -3.82 23.71
C LYS A 130 33.02 -4.66 22.67
#